data_AF-A0A819C6Z1-F1
#
_entry.id   AF-A0A819C6Z1-F1
#
_cell.length_a   1.000
_cell.length_b   1.000
_cell.length_c   1.000
_cell.angle_alpha   90.00
_cell.angle_beta   90.00
_cell.angle_gamma   90.00
#
_symmetry.space_group_name_H-M   'P 1'
#
loop_
_entity.id
_entity.type
_entity.pdbx_description
1 polymer ?
#
loop_
_entity_poly.entity_id
_entity_poly.type
_entity_poly.pdbx_seq_one_letter_code
_entity_poly.pdbx_strand_id
1 'polypeptide(L)'
;MDELPLYVKAFDVCINPQLVNEVTIGNYPRKIDEYLAMGKPTVATTTIAMEVFKDFCYLADSKEGYIKAIEVALSSNSQELSQKRREFAMTHTWENNVAEIYEAMNEVLKMKEEA
;
A
#
# COMPACT_ATOMS: atom_id res chain seq x y z
N MET A 1 -2.69 21.91 2.43
CA MET A 1 -2.61 20.50 1.96
C MET A 1 -3.64 19.64 2.70
N ASP A 2 -4.59 20.29 3.38
CA ASP A 2 -5.39 19.70 4.47
C ASP A 2 -6.74 19.13 4.01
N GLU A 3 -7.08 19.31 2.73
CA GLU A 3 -8.36 18.87 2.17
C GLU A 3 -8.31 17.44 1.62
N LEU A 4 -7.14 16.96 1.17
CA LEU A 4 -7.02 15.65 0.53
C LEU A 4 -7.51 14.48 1.42
N PRO A 5 -7.16 14.42 2.73
CA PRO A 5 -7.70 13.38 3.60
C PRO A 5 -9.23 13.44 3.73
N LEU A 6 -9.84 14.63 3.63
CA LEU A 6 -11.30 14.76 3.69
C LEU A 6 -11.98 14.12 2.48
N TYR A 7 -11.39 14.28 1.28
CA TYR A 7 -11.87 13.59 0.08
C TYR A 7 -11.73 12.07 0.21
N VAL A 8 -10.55 11.59 0.61
CA VAL A 8 -10.31 10.14 0.76
C VAL A 8 -11.24 9.55 1.80
N LYS A 9 -11.52 10.26 2.91
CA LYS A 9 -12.49 9.86 3.92
C LYS A 9 -13.90 9.63 3.34
N ALA A 10 -14.29 10.36 2.31
CA ALA A 10 -15.59 10.22 1.67
C ALA A 10 -15.67 9.05 0.67
N PHE A 11 -14.55 8.44 0.27
CA PHE A 11 -14.56 7.34 -0.70
C PHE A 11 -14.96 6.02 -0.06
N ASP A 12 -15.84 5.25 -0.69
CA ASP A 12 -16.16 3.88 -0.25
C ASP A 12 -15.03 2.90 -0.61
N VAL A 13 -14.41 3.09 -1.78
CA VAL A 13 -13.28 2.30 -2.30
C VAL A 13 -12.29 3.25 -2.97
N CYS A 14 -11.00 3.07 -2.66
CA CYS A 14 -9.92 3.77 -3.33
C CYS A 14 -9.34 2.89 -4.45
N ILE A 15 -8.91 3.50 -5.56
CA ILE A 15 -8.36 2.75 -6.70
C ILE A 15 -7.00 3.30 -7.15
N ASN A 16 -6.15 2.41 -7.65
CA ASN A 16 -4.88 2.74 -8.31
C ASN A 16 -4.70 1.98 -9.64
N PRO A 17 -5.46 2.35 -10.69
CA PRO A 17 -5.29 1.81 -12.03
C PRO A 17 -4.03 2.38 -12.69
N GLN A 18 -2.95 1.61 -12.62
CA GLN A 18 -1.67 1.96 -13.23
C GLN A 18 -1.45 1.17 -14.51
N LEU A 19 -0.94 1.83 -15.56
CA LEU A 19 -0.44 1.17 -16.76
C LEU A 19 0.81 0.34 -16.38
N VAL A 20 0.87 -0.92 -16.78
CA VAL A 20 2.04 -1.79 -16.51
C VAL A 20 3.08 -1.61 -17.61
N ASN A 21 4.29 -1.18 -17.23
CA ASN A 21 5.46 -1.02 -18.08
C ASN A 21 6.74 -1.12 -17.22
N GLU A 22 7.90 -0.98 -17.86
CA GLU A 22 9.21 -1.10 -17.20
C GLU A 22 9.41 -0.13 -16.02
N VAL A 23 8.79 1.05 -16.07
CA VAL A 23 8.90 2.06 -15.01
C VAL A 23 7.92 1.74 -13.87
N THR A 24 6.71 1.32 -14.20
CA THR A 24 5.62 1.18 -13.22
C THR A 24 5.57 -0.18 -12.53
N ILE A 25 6.21 -1.21 -13.08
CA ILE A 25 6.18 -2.58 -12.53
C ILE A 25 6.82 -2.66 -11.14
N GLY A 26 7.87 -1.88 -10.89
CA GLY A 26 8.61 -1.83 -9.62
C GLY A 26 8.40 -0.54 -8.83
N ASN A 27 7.55 0.38 -9.29
CA ASN A 27 7.37 1.67 -8.64
C ASN A 27 6.51 1.52 -7.37
N TYR A 28 7.10 1.84 -6.21
CA TYR A 28 6.41 1.79 -4.93
C TYR A 28 5.24 2.79 -4.88
N PRO A 29 4.00 2.34 -4.65
CA PRO A 29 2.82 3.18 -4.83
C PRO A 29 2.42 3.88 -3.52
N ARG A 30 3.06 5.01 -3.19
CA ARG A 30 2.80 5.78 -1.94
C ARG A 30 1.33 6.07 -1.61
N LYS A 31 0.49 6.26 -2.65
CA LYS A 31 -0.95 6.49 -2.47
C LYS A 31 -1.68 5.31 -1.80
N ILE A 32 -1.15 4.10 -1.94
CA ILE A 32 -1.71 2.91 -1.30
C ILE A 32 -1.54 3.00 0.21
N ASP A 33 -0.36 3.39 0.71
CA ASP A 33 -0.17 3.63 2.15
C ASP A 33 -1.15 4.69 2.67
N GLU A 34 -1.35 5.79 1.94
CA GLU A 34 -2.30 6.84 2.31
C GLU A 34 -3.74 6.29 2.42
N TYR A 35 -4.18 5.48 1.45
CA TYR A 35 -5.52 4.87 1.48
C TYR A 35 -5.67 3.88 2.64
N LEU A 36 -4.65 3.04 2.87
CA LEU A 36 -4.65 2.04 3.93
C LEU A 36 -4.53 2.67 5.33
N ALA A 37 -3.78 3.75 5.48
CA ALA A 37 -3.73 4.56 6.71
C ALA A 37 -5.08 5.20 7.05
N MET A 38 -5.93 5.43 6.03
CA MET A 38 -7.33 5.82 6.23
C MET A 38 -8.28 4.63 6.40
N GLY A 39 -7.75 3.41 6.38
CA GLY A 39 -8.49 2.15 6.53
C GLY A 39 -9.39 1.82 5.34
N LYS A 40 -9.14 2.40 4.17
CA LYS A 40 -10.02 2.31 3.00
C LYS A 40 -9.79 1.00 2.22
N PRO A 41 -10.87 0.31 1.80
CA PRO A 41 -10.76 -0.74 0.79
C PRO A 41 -10.06 -0.18 -0.44
N THR A 42 -9.03 -0.89 -0.90
CA THR A 42 -8.17 -0.40 -1.99
C THR A 42 -8.03 -1.45 -3.07
N VAL A 43 -8.30 -1.06 -4.32
CA VAL A 43 -8.14 -1.90 -5.51
C VAL A 43 -6.99 -1.35 -6.36
N ALA A 44 -6.06 -2.19 -6.79
CA ALA A 44 -4.89 -1.74 -7.54
C ALA A 44 -4.46 -2.74 -8.62
N THR A 45 -3.67 -2.26 -9.58
CA THR A 45 -3.15 -3.11 -10.65
C THR A 45 -2.07 -4.01 -10.07
N THR A 46 -2.10 -5.30 -10.38
CA THR A 46 -1.03 -6.20 -9.94
C THR A 46 0.29 -5.77 -10.57
N THR A 47 1.30 -5.58 -9.72
CA THR A 47 2.67 -5.26 -10.10
C THR A 47 3.61 -5.90 -9.07
N ILE A 48 4.91 -5.97 -9.36
CA ILE A 48 5.89 -6.51 -8.42
C ILE A 48 5.87 -5.70 -7.12
N ALA A 49 5.77 -4.37 -7.22
CA ALA A 49 5.69 -3.49 -6.05
C ALA A 49 4.42 -3.71 -5.21
N MET A 50 3.31 -4.13 -5.81
CA MET A 50 2.05 -4.39 -5.10
C MET A 50 2.06 -5.70 -4.30
N GLU A 51 3.05 -6.57 -4.47
CA GLU A 51 3.15 -7.84 -3.74
C GLU A 51 3.19 -7.62 -2.22
N VAL A 52 3.83 -6.53 -1.77
CA VAL A 52 3.91 -6.13 -0.34
C VAL A 52 2.52 -5.86 0.25
N PHE A 53 1.54 -5.48 -0.57
CA PHE A 53 0.21 -5.04 -0.16
C PHE A 53 -0.89 -6.09 -0.39
N LYS A 54 -0.56 -7.27 -0.93
CA LYS A 54 -1.54 -8.23 -1.46
C LYS A 54 -2.58 -8.70 -0.43
N ASP A 55 -2.21 -8.74 0.85
CA ASP A 55 -3.09 -9.20 1.93
C ASP A 55 -4.01 -8.07 2.44
N PHE A 56 -3.78 -6.82 2.02
CA PHE A 56 -4.48 -5.62 2.47
C PHE A 56 -5.23 -4.89 1.34
N CYS A 57 -4.97 -5.26 0.08
CA CYS A 57 -5.57 -4.71 -1.12
C CYS A 57 -6.20 -5.80 -1.99
N TYR A 58 -7.07 -5.41 -2.92
CA TYR A 58 -7.58 -6.29 -3.97
C TYR A 58 -6.80 -6.00 -5.26
N LEU A 59 -6.14 -7.02 -5.81
CA LEU A 59 -5.32 -6.87 -7.02
C LEU A 59 -6.08 -7.31 -8.27
N ALA A 60 -5.92 -6.57 -9.36
CA ALA A 60 -6.61 -6.82 -10.62
C ALA A 60 -5.73 -6.56 -11.85
N ASP A 61 -5.87 -7.41 -12.87
CA ASP A 61 -5.05 -7.38 -14.09
C ASP A 61 -5.83 -6.99 -15.35
N SER A 62 -7.11 -6.72 -15.21
CA SER A 62 -7.99 -6.39 -16.32
C SER A 62 -9.14 -5.50 -15.86
N LYS A 63 -9.81 -4.88 -16.83
CA LYS A 63 -11.04 -4.11 -16.58
C LYS A 63 -12.08 -4.94 -15.82
N GLU A 64 -12.31 -6.18 -16.24
CA GLU A 64 -13.28 -7.09 -15.60
C GLU A 64 -12.82 -7.51 -14.20
N GLY A 65 -11.51 -7.68 -14.01
CA GLY A 65 -10.92 -7.92 -12.69
C GLY A 65 -11.15 -6.75 -11.74
N TYR A 66 -10.98 -5.51 -12.22
CA TYR A 66 -11.25 -4.30 -11.44
C TYR A 66 -12.71 -4.22 -11.00
N ILE A 67 -13.66 -4.48 -11.92
CA ILE A 67 -15.10 -4.47 -11.61
C ILE A 67 -15.39 -5.44 -10.46
N LYS A 68 -14.94 -6.71 -10.59
CA LYS A 68 -15.13 -7.72 -9.55
C LYS A 68 -14.47 -7.35 -8.23
N ALA A 69 -13.24 -6.85 -8.28
CA ALA A 69 -12.50 -6.44 -7.09
C ALA A 69 -13.20 -5.28 -6.35
N ILE A 70 -13.76 -4.31 -7.09
CA ILE A 70 -14.53 -3.21 -6.51
C ILE A 70 -15.82 -3.71 -5.87
N GLU A 71 -16.56 -4.62 -6.53
CA GLU A 71 -17.77 -5.23 -5.96
C GLU A 71 -17.48 -5.97 -4.64
N VAL A 72 -16.38 -6.73 -4.60
CA VAL A 72 -15.92 -7.40 -3.38
C VAL A 72 -15.51 -6.37 -2.33
N ALA A 73 -14.74 -5.34 -2.68
CA ALA A 73 -14.31 -4.30 -1.77
C ALA A 73 -15.49 -3.55 -1.13
N LEU A 74 -16.54 -3.27 -1.89
CA LEU A 74 -17.78 -2.64 -1.41
C LEU A 74 -18.56 -3.54 -0.44
N SER A 75 -18.68 -4.82 -0.76
CA SER A 75 -19.53 -5.77 -0.01
C SER A 75 -18.86 -6.39 1.22
N SER A 76 -17.53 -6.51 1.22
CA SER A 76 -16.78 -7.22 2.28
C SER A 76 -16.16 -6.30 3.33
N ASN A 77 -16.22 -4.97 3.15
CA ASN A 77 -15.58 -4.04 4.08
C ASN A 77 -16.17 -4.14 5.50
N SER A 78 -15.29 -4.09 6.51
CA SER A 78 -15.67 -4.15 7.91
C SER A 78 -14.75 -3.26 8.75
N GLN A 79 -15.14 -2.96 9.99
CA GLN A 79 -14.28 -2.22 10.93
C GLN A 79 -12.97 -2.96 11.20
N GLU A 80 -13.02 -4.30 11.31
CA GLU A 80 -11.84 -5.14 11.52
C GLU A 80 -10.86 -5.04 10.34
N LEU A 81 -11.35 -5.19 9.10
CA LEU A 81 -10.50 -5.05 7.92
C LEU A 81 -9.95 -3.64 7.80
N SER A 82 -10.77 -2.62 8.10
CA SER A 82 -10.33 -1.23 8.13
C SER A 82 -9.20 -0.99 9.13
N GLN A 83 -9.26 -1.63 10.31
CA GLN A 83 -8.21 -1.56 11.32
C GLN A 83 -6.93 -2.27 10.86
N LYS A 84 -7.03 -3.48 10.32
CA LYS A 84 -5.85 -4.22 9.79
C LYS A 84 -5.09 -3.41 8.73
N ARG A 85 -5.82 -2.74 7.83
CA ARG A 85 -5.21 -1.84 6.82
C ARG A 85 -4.45 -0.69 7.46
N ARG A 86 -5.01 -0.07 8.51
CA ARG A 86 -4.33 1.01 9.24
C ARG A 86 -3.08 0.52 9.94
N GLU A 87 -3.17 -0.59 10.65
CA GLU A 87 -2.04 -1.19 11.37
C GLU A 87 -0.89 -1.51 10.41
N PHE A 88 -1.20 -2.09 9.26
CA PHE A 88 -0.22 -2.34 8.21
C PHE A 88 0.38 -1.04 7.66
N ALA A 89 -0.42 -0.04 7.30
CA ALA A 89 0.13 1.23 6.80
C ALA A 89 1.03 1.94 7.83
N MET A 90 0.75 1.79 9.12
CA MET A 90 1.57 2.34 10.20
C MET A 90 2.92 1.63 10.35
N THR A 91 3.16 0.48 9.72
CA THR A 91 4.50 -0.10 9.65
C THR A 91 5.39 0.63 8.65
N HIS A 92 4.82 1.33 7.66
CA HIS A 92 5.56 2.02 6.58
C HIS A 92 5.80 3.52 6.84
N THR A 93 5.76 3.96 8.10
CA THR A 93 6.02 5.36 8.45
C THR A 93 7.44 5.80 8.06
N TRP A 94 7.65 7.11 7.91
CA TRP A 94 8.99 7.64 7.64
C TRP A 94 9.95 7.30 8.78
N GLU A 95 9.48 7.37 10.01
CA GLU A 95 10.24 7.04 11.21
C GLU A 95 10.73 5.58 11.17
N ASN A 96 9.85 4.63 10.85
CA ASN A 96 10.22 3.21 10.73
C ASN A 96 11.18 2.97 9.56
N ASN A 97 10.88 3.51 8.37
CA ASN A 97 11.72 3.33 7.19
C ASN A 97 13.14 3.90 7.44
N VAL A 98 13.26 5.06 8.09
CA VAL A 98 14.55 5.65 8.43
C VAL A 98 15.28 4.80 9.47
N ALA A 99 14.58 4.26 10.46
CA ALA A 99 15.18 3.35 11.43
C ALA A 99 15.74 2.09 10.75
N GLU A 100 14.99 1.45 9.85
CA GLU A 100 15.44 0.27 9.10
C GLU A 100 16.67 0.57 8.22
N ILE A 101 16.73 1.76 7.61
CA ILE A 101 17.91 2.21 6.85
C ILE A 101 19.14 2.29 7.77
N TYR A 102 19.00 2.88 8.96
CA TYR A 102 20.11 2.98 9.91
C TYR A 102 20.56 1.60 10.44
N GLU A 103 19.63 0.69 10.68
CA GLU A 103 19.93 -0.69 11.08
C GLU A 103 20.77 -1.38 10.01
N ALA A 104 20.31 -1.37 8.75
CA ALA A 104 21.03 -1.97 7.63
C ALA A 104 22.43 -1.35 7.43
N MET A 105 22.57 -0.03 7.59
CA MET A 105 23.87 0.64 7.52
C MET A 105 24.81 0.17 8.63
N ASN A 106 24.32 0.07 9.87
CA ASN A 106 25.12 -0.36 11.02
C ASN A 106 25.57 -1.81 10.90
N GLU A 107 24.73 -2.70 10.33
CA GLU A 107 25.12 -4.08 10.04
C GLU A 107 26.30 -4.15 9.07
N VAL A 108 26.24 -3.41 7.95
CA VAL A 108 27.32 -3.36 6.96
C VAL A 108 28.61 -2.78 7.55
N LEU A 109 28.50 -1.78 8.44
CA LEU A 109 29.67 -1.20 9.11
C LEU A 109 30.34 -2.20 10.06
N LYS A 110 29.57 -2.93 10.87
CA LYS A 110 30.10 -3.98 11.76
C LYS A 110 30.83 -5.08 10.99
N MET A 111 30.24 -5.56 9.88
CA MET A 111 30.88 -6.59 9.04
C MET A 111 32.23 -6.14 8.47
N LYS A 112 32.45 -4.83 8.27
CA LYS A 112 33.74 -4.30 7.82
C LYS A 112 34.76 -4.14 8.94
N GLU A 113 34.33 -3.95 10.19
CA GLU A 113 35.23 -3.88 11.35
C GLU A 113 35.73 -5.27 11.78
N GLU A 114 34.94 -6.31 11.50
CA GLU A 114 35.25 -7.72 11.82
C GLU A 114 36.06 -8.44 10.72
N ALA A 115 36.26 -7.82 9.55
CA ALA A 115 36.97 -8.38 8.39
C ALA A 115 38.41 -7.86 8.28
#